data_AF-A0A946G4V4-F1
#
_entry.id   AF-A0A946G4V4-F1
#
_cell.length_a   1.000
_cell.length_b   1.000
_cell.length_c   1.000
_cell.angle_alpha   90.00
_cell.angle_beta   90.00
_cell.angle_gamma   90.00
#
_symmetry.space_group_name_H-M   'P 1'
#
loop_
_entity.id
_entity.type
_entity.pdbx_description
1 polymer ?
#
loop_
_entity_poly.entity_id
_entity_poly.type
_entity_poly.pdbx_seq_one_letter_code
_entity_poly.pdbx_strand_id
1 'polypeptide(L)'
;PPRTDPDQMLYDRFINDADRALCQQIHKQEPAALASQSWPFTDARLPELLFRYRARNFPDSLSADERDQWREHCQLQRQEGDFNLDTFAKALAEERARAGITPATTLALDALEQWVRELSVEG
;
A
#
# COMPACT_ATOMS: atom_id res chain seq x y z
N PRO A 1 18.12 2.04 11.36
CA PRO A 1 17.63 0.66 11.10
C PRO A 1 17.62 0.36 9.60
N PRO A 2 17.89 -0.89 9.17
CA PRO A 2 17.80 -1.25 7.76
C PRO A 2 16.35 -1.09 7.28
N ARG A 3 16.14 -0.50 6.10
CA ARG A 3 14.83 -0.44 5.47
C ARG A 3 14.50 -1.83 4.93
N THR A 4 13.45 -2.45 5.46
CA THR A 4 12.99 -3.77 5.04
C THR A 4 11.76 -3.71 4.13
N ASP A 5 11.09 -2.55 4.10
CA ASP A 5 9.91 -2.35 3.27
C ASP A 5 10.31 -1.96 1.83
N PRO A 6 10.03 -2.79 0.81
CA PRO A 6 10.39 -2.48 -0.57
C PRO A 6 9.79 -1.18 -1.10
N ASP A 7 8.66 -0.71 -0.57
CA ASP A 7 8.08 0.60 -0.94
C ASP A 7 9.00 1.77 -0.53
N GLN A 8 9.87 1.58 0.47
CA GLN A 8 10.85 2.58 0.95
C GLN A 8 12.27 2.37 0.37
N MET A 9 12.48 1.38 -0.51
CA MET A 9 13.80 0.98 -1.00
C MET A 9 14.12 1.50 -2.41
N LEU A 10 13.42 2.53 -2.91
CA LEU A 10 13.62 3.04 -4.28
C LEU A 10 15.10 3.36 -4.60
N TYR A 11 15.81 3.95 -3.63
CA TYR A 11 17.19 4.39 -3.79
C TYR A 11 18.25 3.42 -3.23
N ASP A 12 17.84 2.24 -2.76
CA ASP A 12 18.80 1.28 -2.19
C ASP A 12 19.70 0.67 -3.28
N ARG A 13 19.15 0.40 -4.47
CA ARG A 13 19.90 0.03 -5.68
C ARG A 13 19.06 0.17 -6.94
N PHE A 14 19.73 0.34 -8.08
CA PHE A 14 19.09 0.28 -9.39
C PHE A 14 18.70 -1.15 -9.77
N ILE A 15 17.57 -1.27 -10.48
CA ILE A 15 17.11 -2.52 -11.10
C ILE A 15 17.96 -2.80 -12.34
N ASN A 16 18.45 -4.02 -12.48
CA ASN A 16 19.23 -4.44 -13.65
C ASN A 16 18.36 -4.57 -14.92
N ASP A 17 18.98 -4.71 -16.07
CA ASP A 17 18.26 -4.70 -17.35
C ASP A 17 17.36 -5.93 -17.55
N ALA A 18 17.74 -7.09 -17.00
CA ALA A 18 16.93 -8.30 -17.08
C ALA A 18 15.61 -8.15 -16.30
N ASP A 19 15.69 -7.69 -15.05
CA ASP A 19 14.53 -7.42 -14.21
C ASP A 19 13.68 -6.27 -14.76
N ARG A 20 14.31 -5.25 -15.37
CA ARG A 20 13.62 -4.17 -16.06
C ARG A 20 12.79 -4.70 -17.24
N ALA A 21 13.34 -5.62 -18.03
CA ALA A 21 12.61 -6.25 -19.13
C ALA A 21 11.41 -7.08 -18.62
N LEU A 22 11.56 -7.79 -17.49
CA LEU A 22 10.43 -8.49 -16.85
C LEU A 22 9.34 -7.52 -16.38
N CYS A 23 9.71 -6.40 -15.75
CA CYS A 23 8.75 -5.36 -15.36
C CYS A 23 8.00 -4.78 -16.57
N GLN A 24 8.67 -4.57 -17.70
CA GLN A 24 8.02 -4.12 -18.93
C GLN A 24 7.05 -5.15 -19.51
N GLN A 25 7.32 -6.44 -19.34
CA GLN A 25 6.38 -7.50 -19.73
C GLN A 25 5.16 -7.50 -18.82
N ILE A 26 5.35 -7.38 -17.50
CA ILE A 26 4.27 -7.32 -16.50
C ILE A 26 3.25 -6.22 -16.85
N HIS A 27 3.71 -5.02 -17.20
CA HIS A 27 2.81 -3.91 -17.57
C HIS A 27 1.96 -4.17 -18.82
N LYS A 28 2.27 -5.19 -19.61
CA LYS A 28 1.53 -5.57 -20.82
C LYS A 28 0.66 -6.80 -20.61
N GLN A 29 0.71 -7.43 -19.44
CA GLN A 29 -0.06 -8.62 -19.14
C GLN A 29 -1.43 -8.26 -18.58
N GLU A 30 -2.39 -9.15 -18.83
CA GLU A 30 -3.69 -9.10 -18.16
C GLU A 30 -3.55 -9.47 -16.68
N PRO A 31 -4.37 -8.91 -15.78
CA PRO A 31 -4.27 -9.17 -14.35
C PRO A 31 -4.29 -10.65 -13.95
N ALA A 32 -5.09 -11.47 -14.66
CA ALA A 32 -5.16 -12.91 -14.44
C ALA A 32 -3.86 -13.65 -14.82
N ALA A 33 -3.11 -13.14 -15.80
CA ALA A 33 -1.82 -13.70 -16.21
C ALA A 33 -0.72 -13.39 -15.18
N LEU A 34 -0.82 -12.25 -14.48
CA LEU A 34 0.14 -11.87 -13.44
C LEU A 34 0.22 -12.86 -12.28
N ALA A 35 -0.90 -13.50 -11.94
CA ALA A 35 -1.01 -14.47 -10.85
C ALA A 35 -0.50 -15.88 -11.23
N SER A 36 -0.57 -16.24 -12.50
CA SER A 36 -0.32 -17.60 -12.99
C SER A 36 1.10 -17.81 -13.52
N GLN A 37 1.79 -16.74 -13.89
CA GLN A 37 3.14 -16.78 -14.42
C GLN A 37 4.19 -16.69 -13.31
N SER A 38 5.27 -17.48 -13.43
CA SER A 38 6.46 -17.32 -12.59
C SER A 38 7.35 -16.20 -13.15
N TRP A 39 7.71 -15.25 -12.28
CA TRP A 39 8.56 -14.11 -12.61
C TRP A 39 9.93 -14.28 -11.95
N PRO A 40 10.98 -14.68 -12.71
CA PRO A 40 12.29 -15.02 -12.16
C PRO A 40 13.12 -13.76 -11.89
N PHE A 41 12.66 -12.93 -10.96
CA PHE A 41 13.37 -11.73 -10.57
C PHE A 41 14.68 -12.05 -9.86
N THR A 42 15.72 -11.28 -10.18
CA THR A 42 16.98 -11.32 -9.41
C THR A 42 16.98 -10.34 -8.25
N ASP A 43 16.26 -9.22 -8.38
CA ASP A 43 16.07 -8.25 -7.33
C ASP A 43 15.00 -8.73 -6.34
N ALA A 44 15.42 -9.03 -5.11
CA ALA A 44 14.55 -9.49 -4.02
C ALA A 44 13.38 -8.56 -3.67
N ARG A 45 13.37 -7.29 -4.10
CA ARG A 45 12.26 -6.36 -3.87
C ARG A 45 11.07 -6.63 -4.79
N LEU A 46 11.32 -7.12 -6.01
CA LEU A 46 10.32 -7.19 -7.07
C LEU A 46 9.18 -8.21 -6.84
N PRO A 47 9.42 -9.39 -6.23
CA PRO A 47 8.32 -10.31 -5.91
C PRO A 47 7.26 -9.67 -5.02
N GLU A 48 7.68 -9.01 -3.93
CA GLU A 48 6.79 -8.32 -3.01
C GLU A 48 6.12 -7.10 -3.67
N LEU A 49 6.86 -6.30 -4.45
CA LEU A 49 6.28 -5.17 -5.20
C LEU A 49 5.22 -5.62 -6.20
N LEU A 50 5.42 -6.75 -6.89
CA LEU A 50 4.43 -7.31 -7.80
C LEU A 50 3.18 -7.79 -7.06
N PHE A 51 3.35 -8.45 -5.91
CA PHE A 51 2.23 -8.84 -5.06
C PHE A 51 1.40 -7.63 -4.62
N ARG A 52 2.04 -6.58 -4.08
CA ARG A 52 1.35 -5.35 -3.66
C ARG A 52 0.72 -4.61 -4.83
N TYR A 53 1.37 -4.60 -5.98
CA TYR A 53 0.81 -4.02 -7.21
C TYR A 53 -0.49 -4.72 -7.60
N ARG A 54 -0.52 -6.05 -7.61
CA ARG A 54 -1.75 -6.82 -7.87
C ARG A 54 -2.81 -6.55 -6.81
N ALA A 55 -2.45 -6.57 -5.53
CA ALA A 55 -3.41 -6.37 -4.45
C ALA A 55 -4.06 -4.99 -4.46
N ARG A 56 -3.29 -3.94 -4.80
CA ARG A 56 -3.77 -2.55 -4.86
C ARG A 56 -4.62 -2.26 -6.11
N ASN A 57 -4.26 -2.84 -7.26
CA ASN A 57 -4.86 -2.47 -8.55
C ASN A 57 -5.84 -3.50 -9.09
N PHE A 58 -5.64 -4.77 -8.75
CA PHE A 58 -6.40 -5.92 -9.27
C PHE A 58 -6.70 -6.94 -8.15
N PRO A 59 -7.44 -6.55 -7.09
CA PRO A 59 -7.72 -7.42 -5.95
C PRO A 59 -8.41 -8.73 -6.34
N ASP A 60 -9.20 -8.71 -7.42
CA ASP A 60 -9.86 -9.90 -7.98
C ASP A 60 -8.88 -10.93 -8.57
N SER A 61 -7.64 -10.50 -8.89
CA SER A 61 -6.58 -11.40 -9.36
C SER A 61 -5.95 -12.22 -8.24
N LEU A 62 -6.21 -11.90 -6.97
CA LEU A 62 -5.62 -12.59 -5.83
C LEU A 62 -6.33 -13.92 -5.54
N SER A 63 -5.56 -14.93 -5.13
CA SER A 63 -6.10 -16.15 -4.52
C SER A 63 -6.74 -15.85 -3.15
N ALA A 64 -7.41 -16.84 -2.54
CA ALA A 64 -7.94 -16.68 -1.19
C ALA A 64 -6.82 -16.42 -0.17
N ASP A 65 -5.75 -17.22 -0.22
CA ASP A 65 -4.60 -17.08 0.67
C ASP A 65 -3.89 -15.73 0.47
N GLU A 66 -3.76 -15.27 -0.78
CA GLU A 66 -3.18 -13.96 -1.10
C GLU A 66 -4.03 -12.81 -0.58
N ARG A 67 -5.37 -12.93 -0.63
CA ARG A 67 -6.28 -11.95 -0.03
C ARG A 67 -6.12 -11.91 1.48
N ASP A 68 -6.00 -13.06 2.12
CA ASP A 68 -5.81 -13.16 3.57
C ASP A 68 -4.48 -12.52 3.99
N GLN A 69 -3.40 -12.83 3.27
CA GLN A 69 -2.09 -12.20 3.45
C GLN A 69 -2.14 -10.68 3.24
N TRP A 70 -2.87 -10.21 2.23
CA TRP A 70 -3.03 -8.77 1.99
C TRP A 70 -3.82 -8.07 3.09
N ARG A 71 -4.88 -8.71 3.60
CA ARG A 71 -5.65 -8.17 4.74
C ARG A 71 -4.77 -8.07 5.99
N GLU A 72 -4.00 -9.10 6.30
CA GLU A 72 -3.05 -9.08 7.42
C GLU A 72 -2.02 -7.96 7.25
N HIS A 73 -1.43 -7.82 6.06
CA HIS A 73 -0.53 -6.70 5.74
C HIS A 73 -1.20 -5.34 5.99
N CYS A 74 -2.43 -5.13 5.51
CA CYS A 74 -3.15 -3.89 5.72
C CYS A 74 -3.45 -3.62 7.20
N GLN A 75 -3.81 -4.65 7.96
CA GLN A 75 -4.06 -4.53 9.41
C GLN A 75 -2.79 -4.15 10.17
N LEU A 76 -1.65 -4.80 9.87
CA LEU A 76 -0.36 -4.47 10.46
C LEU A 76 0.05 -3.03 10.13
N GLN A 77 -0.11 -2.58 8.89
CA GLN A 77 0.19 -1.18 8.52
C GLN A 77 -0.68 -0.18 9.29
N ARG A 78 -1.96 -0.48 9.51
CA ARG A 78 -2.87 0.38 10.28
C ARG A 78 -2.56 0.44 11.77
N GLN A 79 -1.95 -0.60 12.34
CA GLN A 79 -1.67 -0.72 13.78
C GLN A 79 -0.22 -0.33 14.12
N GLU A 80 0.74 -0.80 13.34
CA GLU A 80 2.17 -0.75 13.64
C GLU A 80 2.99 0.09 12.64
N GLY A 81 2.37 0.56 11.55
CA GLY A 81 3.06 1.39 10.56
C GLY A 81 3.51 2.75 11.12
N ASP A 82 4.42 3.40 10.39
CA ASP A 82 4.98 4.72 10.74
C ASP A 82 3.90 5.79 10.99
N PHE A 83 2.74 5.64 10.35
CA PHE A 83 1.55 6.47 10.53
C PHE A 83 0.30 5.60 10.75
N ASN A 84 0.17 5.06 11.95
CA ASN A 84 -0.93 4.19 12.37
C ASN A 84 -2.21 4.98 12.78
N LEU A 85 -3.29 4.26 13.09
CA LEU A 85 -4.59 4.85 13.46
C LEU A 85 -4.51 5.75 14.70
N ASP A 86 -3.67 5.42 15.68
CA ASP A 86 -3.48 6.24 16.87
C ASP A 86 -2.79 7.58 16.54
N THR A 87 -1.79 7.53 15.66
CA THR A 87 -1.08 8.72 15.18
C THR A 87 -2.00 9.58 14.33
N PHE A 88 -2.82 8.96 13.47
CA PHE A 88 -3.86 9.65 12.72
C PHE A 88 -4.86 10.36 13.64
N ALA A 89 -5.38 9.70 14.67
CA ALA A 89 -6.35 10.28 15.58
C ALA A 89 -5.78 11.51 16.32
N LYS A 90 -4.51 11.45 16.73
CA LYS A 90 -3.80 12.59 17.33
C LYS A 90 -3.65 13.75 16.35
N ALA A 91 -3.15 13.48 15.14
CA ALA A 91 -2.96 14.50 14.11
C ALA A 91 -4.28 15.16 13.70
N LEU A 92 -5.36 14.38 13.61
CA LEU A 92 -6.71 14.90 13.32
C LEU A 92 -7.19 15.86 14.42
N ALA A 93 -7.01 15.49 15.69
CA ALA A 93 -7.38 16.34 16.82
C ALA A 93 -6.57 17.65 16.86
N GLU A 94 -5.26 17.57 16.58
CA GLU A 94 -4.38 18.73 16.50
C GLU A 94 -4.79 19.71 15.39
N GLU A 95 -5.05 19.21 14.17
CA GLU A 95 -5.48 20.06 13.06
C GLU A 95 -6.87 20.68 13.32
N ARG A 96 -7.79 19.95 13.97
CA ARG A 96 -9.09 20.51 14.38
C ARG A 96 -8.97 21.63 15.43
N ALA A 97 -7.97 21.56 16.30
CA ALA A 97 -7.72 22.58 17.32
C ALA A 97 -6.95 23.80 16.79
N ARG A 98 -6.49 23.77 15.53
CA ARG A 98 -5.64 24.82 14.97
C ARG A 98 -6.40 26.13 14.77
N ALA A 99 -5.81 27.22 15.23
CA ALA A 99 -6.34 28.56 14.99
C ALA A 99 -6.38 28.88 13.48
N GLY A 100 -7.46 29.50 13.02
CA GLY A 100 -7.62 29.90 11.63
C GLY A 100 -8.05 28.78 10.68
N ILE A 101 -8.59 27.67 11.21
CA ILE A 101 -9.21 26.63 10.37
C ILE A 101 -10.40 27.21 9.58
N THR A 102 -10.47 26.88 8.29
CA THR A 102 -11.55 27.34 7.42
C THR A 102 -12.70 26.34 7.42
N PRO A 103 -13.95 26.76 7.09
CA PRO A 103 -15.06 25.83 6.93
C PRO A 103 -14.77 24.70 5.93
N ALA A 104 -14.04 25.01 4.84
CA ALA A 104 -13.63 24.02 3.85
C ALA A 104 -12.68 22.97 4.46
N THR A 105 -11.74 23.40 5.30
CA THR A 105 -10.84 22.51 6.01
C THR A 105 -11.59 21.63 7.00
N THR A 106 -12.53 22.18 7.78
CA THR A 106 -13.35 21.39 8.71
C THR A 106 -14.13 20.30 7.97
N LEU A 107 -14.77 20.63 6.85
CA LEU A 107 -15.48 19.65 6.02
C LEU A 107 -14.55 18.56 5.48
N ALA A 108 -13.33 18.91 5.07
CA ALA A 108 -12.34 17.93 4.62
C ALA A 108 -11.89 17.00 5.76
N LEU A 109 -11.71 17.52 6.98
CA LEU A 109 -11.37 16.72 8.16
C LEU A 109 -12.52 15.78 8.57
N ASP A 110 -13.77 16.23 8.47
CA ASP A 110 -14.95 15.39 8.71
C ASP A 110 -15.04 14.25 7.68
N ALA A 111 -14.85 14.56 6.40
CA ALA A 111 -14.84 13.57 5.33
C ALA A 111 -13.70 12.55 5.50
N LEU A 112 -12.51 13.01 5.89
CA LEU A 112 -11.36 12.16 6.14
C LEU A 112 -11.60 11.22 7.33
N GLU A 113 -12.15 11.74 8.43
CA GLU A 113 -12.51 10.92 9.60
C GLU A 113 -13.54 9.85 9.26
N GLN A 114 -14.58 10.21 8.48
CA GLN A 114 -15.60 9.28 8.04
C GLN A 114 -15.00 8.16 7.16
N TRP A 115 -14.15 8.53 6.20
CA TRP A 115 -13.49 7.57 5.32
C TRP A 115 -12.61 6.56 6.10
N VAL A 116 -11.85 7.03 7.11
CA VAL A 116 -11.05 6.12 7.95
C VAL A 116 -11.92 5.18 8.79
N ARG A 117 -13.06 5.66 9.30
CA ARG A 117 -14.01 4.81 10.03
C ARG A 117 -14.59 3.71 9.15
N GLU A 118 -14.99 4.03 7.92
CA GLU A 118 -15.52 3.05 6.96
C GLU A 118 -14.48 1.98 6.62
N LEU A 119 -13.23 2.40 6.33
CA LEU A 119 -12.13 1.47 6.07
C LEU A 119 -11.80 0.53 7.24
N SER A 120 -12.08 0.95 8.47
CA SER A 120 -11.82 0.14 9.68
C SER A 120 -12.90 -0.92 9.93
N VAL A 121 -14.08 -0.77 9.32
CA VAL A 121 -15.22 -1.70 9.47
C VAL A 121 -15.17 -2.84 8.46
N GLU A 122 -14.56 -2.63 7.28
CA GLU A 122 -14.58 -3.62 6.19
C GLU A 122 -13.54 -4.75 6.30
N GLY A 123 -12.64 -4.71 7.29
CA GLY A 123 -11.70 -5.81 7.59
C GLY A 123 -10.53 -5.93 6.62
#